data_AF-Q7IIB9-F1
#
_entry.id   AF-Q7IIB9-F1
#
_cell.length_a   1.000
_cell.length_b   1.000
_cell.length_c   1.000
_cell.angle_alpha   90.00
_cell.angle_beta   90.00
_cell.angle_gamma   90.00
#
_symmetry.space_group_name_H-M   'P 1'
#
loop_
_entity.id
_entity.type
_entity.pdbx_description
1 polymer ?
#
loop_
_entity_poly.entity_id
_entity_poly.type
_entity_poly.pdbx_seq_one_letter_code
_entity_poly.pdbx_strand_id
1 'polypeptide(L)' 'MPQLDTSTWFITITSMIMTLFILFQLKISNYSYPASPESIELKTQKHSTPWEMKWTKIYLPLLLPPR' A
#
# COMPACT_ATOMS: atom_id res chain seq x y z
N MET A 1 -46.85 22.55 18.46
CA MET A 1 -46.49 21.26 17.83
C MET A 1 -45.03 21.03 18.19
N PRO A 2 -44.63 19.94 18.87
CA PRO A 2 -43.31 19.82 19.52
C PRO A 2 -42.11 19.80 18.56
N GLN A 3 -42.36 19.68 17.25
CA GLN A 3 -41.34 19.79 16.21
C GLN A 3 -41.02 21.25 15.81
N LEU A 4 -41.88 22.21 16.18
CA LEU A 4 -41.69 23.64 15.90
C LEU A 4 -40.75 24.33 16.91
N ASP A 5 -40.37 23.62 17.98
CA ASP A 5 -39.48 24.13 19.03
C ASP A 5 -38.02 24.08 18.55
N THR A 6 -37.64 25.08 17.75
CA THR A 6 -36.34 25.23 17.08
C THR A 6 -35.15 25.43 18.03
N SER A 7 -35.41 25.81 19.29
CA SER A 7 -34.37 25.97 20.32
C SER A 7 -33.63 24.66 20.62
N THR A 8 -34.31 23.52 20.47
CA THR A 8 -33.72 22.20 20.70
C THR A 8 -32.90 21.69 19.53
N TRP A 9 -33.10 22.24 18.32
CA TRP A 9 -32.50 21.73 17.08
C TRP A 9 -30.98 21.79 17.09
N PHE A 10 -30.40 22.84 17.67
CA PHE A 10 -28.94 22.95 17.76
C PHE A 10 -28.33 21.80 18.58
N ILE A 11 -28.94 21.49 19.72
CA ILE A 11 -28.47 20.43 20.62
C ILE A 11 -28.71 19.06 19.99
N THR A 12 -29.85 18.86 19.33
CA THR A 12 -30.15 17.57 18.67
C THR A 12 -29.25 17.32 17.47
N ILE A 13 -28.98 18.33 16.64
CA ILE A 13 -28.07 18.22 15.49
C ILE A 13 -26.64 17.91 15.96
N THR A 14 -26.13 18.64 16.94
CA THR A 14 -24.77 18.41 17.47
C THR A 14 -24.64 17.05 18.13
N SER A 15 -25.63 16.63 18.93
CA SER A 15 -25.70 15.30 19.54
C SER A 15 -25.76 14.18 18.49
N MET A 16 -26.54 14.37 17.43
CA MET A 16 -26.65 13.41 16.32
C MET A 16 -25.31 13.27 15.59
N ILE A 17 -24.65 14.38 15.23
CA ILE A 17 -23.35 14.36 14.54
C ILE A 17 -22.29 13.65 15.38
N MET A 18 -22.20 13.97 16.68
CA MET A 18 -21.25 13.32 17.59
C MET A 18 -21.48 11.81 17.69
N THR A 19 -22.74 11.39 17.81
CA THR A 19 -23.11 9.98 17.88
C THR A 19 -22.74 9.24 16.59
N LEU A 20 -23.09 9.78 15.43
CA LEU A 20 -22.72 9.21 14.14
C LEU A 20 -21.20 9.13 13.98
N PHE A 21 -20.49 10.21 14.32
CA PHE A 21 -19.03 10.25 14.22
C PHE A 21 -18.36 9.14 15.02
N ILE A 22 -18.74 8.93 16.28
CA ILE A 22 -18.18 7.88 17.13
C ILE A 22 -18.42 6.47 16.52
N LEU A 23 -19.62 6.21 16.01
CA LEU A 23 -19.97 4.93 15.39
C LEU A 23 -19.15 4.64 14.12
N PHE A 24 -18.97 5.66 13.27
CA PHE A 24 -18.17 5.51 12.04
C PHE A 24 -16.67 5.44 12.31
N GLN A 25 -16.16 6.22 13.27
CA GLN A 25 -14.74 6.21 13.65
C GLN A 25 -14.27 4.82 14.06
N LEU A 26 -15.05 4.09 14.85
CA LEU A 26 -14.70 2.72 15.24
C LEU A 26 -14.58 1.78 14.03
N LYS A 27 -15.47 1.91 13.04
CA LYS A 27 -15.42 1.09 11.83
C LYS A 27 -14.25 1.43 10.92
N ILE A 28 -13.93 2.71 10.78
CA ILE A 28 -12.79 3.19 9.96
C ILE A 28 -11.46 2.85 10.63
N SER A 29 -11.35 2.98 11.96
CA SER A 29 -10.13 2.65 12.69
C SER A 29 -9.76 1.16 12.61
N ASN A 30 -10.73 0.27 12.50
CA ASN A 30 -10.49 -1.17 12.33
C ASN A 30 -10.22 -1.55 10.86
N TYR A 31 -10.44 -0.62 9.93
CA TYR A 31 -10.17 -0.84 8.52
C TYR A 31 -8.72 -0.49 8.21
N SER A 32 -7.84 -1.47 8.33
CA SER A 32 -6.49 -1.37 7.79
C SER A 32 -6.58 -1.47 6.27
N TYR A 33 -6.43 -0.35 5.57
CA TYR A 33 -6.28 -0.37 4.12
C TYR A 33 -4.99 -1.15 3.83
N PRO A 34 -5.04 -2.27 3.08
CA PRO A 34 -3.82 -2.95 2.69
C PRO A 34 -2.98 -1.92 1.96
N ALA A 35 -1.74 -1.71 2.42
CA ALA A 35 -0.79 -0.90 1.66
C ALA A 35 -0.87 -1.38 0.21
N SER A 36 -1.10 -0.45 -0.72
CA SER A 36 -0.95 -0.75 -2.14
C SER A 36 0.33 -1.56 -2.27
N PRO A 37 0.35 -2.69 -2.99
CA PRO A 37 1.58 -3.46 -3.17
C PRO A 37 2.57 -2.50 -3.80
N GLU A 38 3.37 -1.86 -2.96
CA GLU A 38 4.51 -1.08 -3.35
C GLU A 38 5.28 -2.10 -4.16
N SER A 39 5.43 -1.82 -5.47
CA SER A 39 6.12 -2.70 -6.40
C SER A 39 7.36 -3.14 -5.67
N ILE A 40 7.36 -4.40 -5.20
CA ILE A 40 8.48 -4.93 -4.44
C ILE A 40 9.63 -4.60 -5.36
N GLU A 41 10.50 -3.68 -4.95
CA GLU A 41 11.80 -3.57 -5.54
C GLU A 41 12.39 -4.93 -5.20
N LEU A 42 12.11 -5.90 -6.07
CA LEU A 42 12.90 -7.06 -6.29
C LEU A 42 14.22 -6.41 -6.63
N LYS A 43 15.01 -6.09 -5.59
CA LYS A 43 16.45 -5.98 -5.66
C LYS A 43 16.77 -7.10 -6.58
N THR A 44 17.09 -6.75 -7.82
CA THR A 44 17.21 -7.69 -8.89
C THR A 44 18.43 -8.47 -8.46
N GLN A 45 18.19 -9.54 -7.71
CA GLN A 45 19.19 -10.49 -7.34
C GLN A 45 19.49 -11.04 -8.71
N LYS A 46 20.58 -10.52 -9.30
CA LYS A 46 21.05 -10.88 -10.63
C LYS A 46 21.32 -12.37 -10.52
N HIS A 47 20.27 -13.15 -10.74
CA HIS A 47 20.37 -14.58 -10.77
C HIS A 47 21.13 -14.80 -12.06
N SER A 48 22.44 -15.06 -11.95
CA SER A 48 23.27 -15.36 -13.10
C SER A 48 22.59 -16.55 -13.76
N THR A 49 21.88 -16.28 -14.86
CA THR A 49 21.24 -17.37 -15.57
C THR A 49 22.38 -18.26 -16.07
N PRO A 50 22.25 -19.59 -15.99
CA PRO A 50 23.27 -20.49 -16.52
C PRO A 50 23.57 -20.20 -18.01
N TRP A 51 22.64 -19.53 -18.69
CA TRP A 51 22.79 -18.97 -20.02
C TRP A 51 23.88 -17.89 -20.11
N GLU A 52 23.87 -16.86 -19.26
CA GLU A 52 24.94 -15.84 -19.24
C GLU A 52 26.31 -16.44 -18.90
N MET A 53 26.35 -17.41 -17.98
CA MET A 53 27.58 -18.14 -17.64
C MET A 53 28.11 -18.96 -18.83
N LYS A 54 27.22 -19.54 -19.65
CA LYS A 54 27.62 -20.20 -20.89
C LYS A 54 28.18 -19.22 -21.91
N TRP A 55 27.55 -18.06 -22.10
CA TRP A 55 28.05 -17.04 -23.04
C TRP A 55 29.41 -16.49 -22.64
N THR A 56 29.57 -16.06 -21.38
CA THR A 56 30.86 -15.58 -20.86
C THR A 56 31.95 -16.65 -21.00
N LYS A 57 31.63 -17.92 -20.75
CA LYS A 57 32.58 -19.04 -20.91
C LYS A 57 32.97 -19.32 -22.37
N ILE A 58 32.13 -18.99 -23.35
CA ILE A 58 32.45 -19.15 -24.79
C ILE A 58 33.30 -18.00 -25.30
N TYR A 59 33.10 -16.77 -24.81
CA TYR A 59 33.91 -15.62 -25.21
C TYR A 59 35.28 -15.56 -24.51
N LEU A 60 35.40 -16.08 -23.29
CA LEU A 60 36.64 -16.08 -22.52
C LEU A 60 37.83 -16.83 -23.17
N PRO A 61 37.69 -18.02 -23.79
CA PRO A 61 38.82 -18.72 -24.43
C PRO A 61 39.42 -17.95 -25.60
N LEU A 62 38.68 -17.02 -26.22
CA LEU A 62 39.16 -16.24 -27.37
C LEU A 62 40.01 -15.02 -26.95
N LEU A 63 39.90 -14.57 -25.69
CA LEU A 63 40.55 -13.35 -25.21
C LEU A 63 41.88 -13.60 -24.47
N LEU A 64 42.29 -14.86 -24.29
CA LEU A 64 43.62 -15.19 -23.78
C LEU A 64 44.60 -15.21 -24.97
N PRO A 65 45.52 -14.25 -25.09
CA PRO A 65 46.57 -14.33 -26.10
C PRO A 65 47.48 -15.53 -25.77
N PRO A 66 47.85 -16.36 -26.75
CA PRO A 66 48.89 -17.36 -26.54
C PRO A 66 50.20 -16.63 -26.23
N ARG A 67 50.83 -17.05 -25.14
CA ARG A 67 52.08 -16.51 -24.59
C ARG A 67 53.26 -16.77 -25.51
#